data_AF-A0A6M0S8D4-F1
#
_entry.id   AF-A0A6M0S8D4-F1
#
_cell.length_a   1.000
_cell.length_b   1.000
_cell.length_c   1.000
_cell.angle_alpha   90.00
_cell.angle_beta   90.00
_cell.angle_gamma   90.00
#
_symmetry.space_group_name_H-M   'P 1'
#
loop_
_entity.id
_entity.type
_entity.pdbx_description
1 polymer ?
#
loop_
_entity_poly.entity_id
_entity_poly.type
_entity_poly.pdbx_seq_one_letter_code
_entity_poly.pdbx_strand_id
1 'polypeptide(L)'
;MERYRTRHYVAITWADALRLAGLDGTPVENIIRVSDVELIHRTEWWAWWSDLKITTAFGLPQDLQLQGLSPDAAHLISEAWESDVLEPECGWPLLAEIRQILNRAEIWRGEQRGQYQPETWERLRVVLEADREAILYRVDHGYEDGYYCDFTCDLPSGLIDLG
;
A
#
# COMPACT_ATOMS: atom_id res chain seq x y z
N MET A 1 -18.02 8.38 8.68
CA MET A 1 -18.59 7.21 7.97
C MET A 1 -18.23 5.95 8.77
N GLU A 2 -18.73 4.77 8.37
CA GLU A 2 -18.37 3.50 9.01
C GLU A 2 -17.69 2.58 8.00
N ARG A 3 -16.81 1.72 8.49
CA ARG A 3 -16.20 0.63 7.74
C ARG A 3 -16.54 -0.69 8.40
N TYR A 4 -16.96 -1.65 7.58
CA TYR A 4 -17.25 -3.01 7.97
C TYR A 4 -16.32 -3.96 7.24
N ARG A 5 -15.67 -4.88 7.95
CA ARG A 5 -14.76 -5.87 7.37
C ARG A 5 -15.27 -7.29 7.61
N THR A 6 -15.37 -8.05 6.55
CA THR A 6 -15.61 -9.50 6.58
C THR A 6 -14.30 -10.25 6.35
N ARG A 7 -14.32 -11.56 6.10
CA ARG A 7 -13.11 -12.32 5.80
C ARG A 7 -12.40 -11.80 4.55
N HIS A 8 -13.14 -11.48 3.48
CA HIS A 8 -12.58 -11.10 2.19
C HIS A 8 -13.04 -9.74 1.66
N TYR A 9 -14.03 -9.11 2.29
CA TYR A 9 -14.66 -7.91 1.75
C TYR A 9 -14.69 -6.75 2.73
N VAL A 10 -14.90 -5.56 2.18
CA VAL A 10 -15.12 -4.33 2.92
C VAL A 10 -16.41 -3.66 2.45
N ALA A 11 -17.18 -3.14 3.39
CA ALA A 11 -18.40 -2.39 3.13
C ALA A 11 -18.43 -1.09 3.94
N ILE A 12 -19.22 -0.13 3.46
CA ILE A 12 -19.49 1.15 4.16
C ILE A 12 -20.91 1.22 4.74
N THR A 13 -21.72 0.19 4.50
CA THR A 13 -23.06 0.05 5.07
C THR A 13 -23.19 -1.32 5.74
N TRP A 14 -23.99 -1.38 6.81
CA TRP A 14 -24.27 -2.65 7.48
C TRP A 14 -25.00 -3.65 6.57
N ALA A 15 -25.92 -3.16 5.73
CA ALA A 15 -26.67 -4.01 4.79
C ALA A 15 -25.74 -4.70 3.78
N ASP A 16 -24.76 -3.98 3.23
CA ASP A 16 -23.75 -4.57 2.35
C ASP A 16 -22.82 -5.51 3.10
N ALA A 17 -22.43 -5.18 4.33
CA ALA A 17 -21.61 -6.04 5.16
C ALA A 17 -22.28 -7.41 5.38
N LEU A 18 -23.59 -7.44 5.68
CA LEU A 18 -24.36 -8.68 5.82
C LEU A 18 -24.43 -9.47 4.52
N ARG A 19 -24.66 -8.79 3.38
CA ARG A 19 -24.70 -9.42 2.06
C ARG A 19 -23.35 -10.06 1.72
N LEU A 20 -22.25 -9.35 1.93
CA LEU A 20 -20.89 -9.81 1.64
C LEU A 20 -20.44 -10.91 2.61
N ALA A 21 -20.81 -10.81 3.89
CA ALA A 21 -20.58 -11.86 4.88
C ALA A 21 -21.28 -13.18 4.49
N GLY A 22 -22.47 -13.08 3.89
CA GLY A 22 -23.16 -14.25 3.32
C GLY A 22 -22.41 -14.88 2.14
N LEU A 23 -21.61 -14.11 1.39
CA LEU A 23 -20.83 -14.62 0.25
C LEU A 23 -19.53 -15.31 0.67
N ASP A 24 -18.79 -14.75 1.63
CA ASP A 24 -17.53 -15.34 2.12
C ASP A 24 -17.70 -16.24 3.36
N GLY A 25 -18.94 -16.41 3.85
CA GLY A 25 -19.27 -17.23 5.00
C GLY A 25 -18.76 -16.67 6.33
N THR A 26 -18.63 -15.34 6.44
CA THR A 26 -18.30 -14.67 7.71
C THR A 26 -19.53 -14.68 8.63
N PRO A 27 -19.45 -15.25 9.86
CA PRO A 27 -20.52 -15.12 10.84
C PRO A 27 -20.78 -13.65 11.20
N VAL A 28 -22.04 -13.28 11.44
CA VAL A 28 -22.44 -11.87 11.66
C VAL A 28 -21.71 -11.26 12.86
N GLU A 29 -21.52 -12.04 13.91
CA GLU A 29 -20.78 -11.67 15.13
C GLU A 29 -19.28 -11.42 14.90
N ASN A 30 -18.74 -11.90 13.78
CA ASN A 30 -17.33 -11.74 13.41
C ASN A 30 -17.11 -10.58 12.43
N ILE A 31 -18.16 -9.86 12.01
CA ILE A 31 -18.01 -8.66 11.18
C ILE A 31 -17.39 -7.55 12.03
N ILE A 32 -16.22 -7.08 11.63
CA ILE A 32 -15.50 -6.01 12.34
C ILE A 32 -16.08 -4.67 11.91
N ARG A 33 -16.60 -3.89 12.87
CA ARG A 33 -17.09 -2.52 12.65
C ARG A 33 -16.09 -1.50 13.18
N VAL A 34 -15.78 -0.51 12.36
CA VAL A 34 -15.01 0.69 12.74
C VAL A 34 -15.88 1.91 12.43
N SER A 35 -16.09 2.76 13.43
CA SER A 35 -16.84 4.02 13.30
C SER A 35 -15.90 5.20 13.10
N ASP A 36 -16.45 6.34 12.69
CA ASP A 36 -15.73 7.61 12.52
C ASP A 36 -14.51 7.51 11.58
N VAL A 37 -14.65 6.72 10.53
CA VAL A 37 -13.63 6.52 9.50
C VAL A 37 -14.16 6.93 8.13
N GLU A 38 -13.31 7.52 7.31
CA GLU A 38 -13.60 7.95 5.94
C GLU A 38 -12.74 7.17 4.95
N LEU A 39 -13.31 6.86 3.79
CA LEU A 39 -12.57 6.31 2.67
C LEU A 39 -11.87 7.46 1.93
N ILE A 40 -10.54 7.47 1.96
CA ILE A 40 -9.74 8.57 1.41
C ILE A 40 -9.37 8.29 -0.05
N HIS A 41 -8.95 7.06 -0.35
CA HIS A 41 -8.58 6.63 -1.70
C HIS A 41 -8.93 5.16 -1.89
N ARG A 42 -9.16 4.75 -3.14
CA ARG A 42 -9.30 3.35 -3.50
C ARG A 42 -8.81 3.10 -4.92
N THR A 43 -8.27 1.91 -5.12
CA THR A 43 -8.04 1.30 -6.42
C THR A 43 -9.03 0.16 -6.62
N GLU A 44 -8.81 -0.67 -7.64
CA GLU A 44 -9.53 -1.94 -7.80
C GLU A 44 -9.16 -2.99 -6.75
N TRP A 45 -7.96 -2.90 -6.15
CA TRP A 45 -7.41 -3.92 -5.25
C TRP A 45 -7.42 -3.51 -3.78
N TRP A 46 -7.16 -2.23 -3.48
CA TRP A 46 -6.96 -1.74 -2.12
C TRP A 46 -7.64 -0.40 -1.84
N ALA A 47 -7.88 -0.13 -0.57
CA ALA A 47 -8.55 1.06 -0.08
C ALA A 47 -7.79 1.65 1.11
N TRP A 48 -7.57 2.97 1.09
CA TRP A 48 -6.93 3.73 2.15
C TRP A 48 -7.96 4.54 2.94
N TRP A 49 -7.83 4.50 4.25
CA TRP A 49 -8.81 5.01 5.20
C TRP A 49 -8.22 6.05 6.14
N SER A 50 -9.05 6.97 6.64
CA SER A 50 -8.64 8.06 7.54
C SER A 50 -8.10 7.58 8.89
N ASP A 51 -8.30 6.32 9.25
CA ASP A 51 -7.73 5.67 10.44
C ASP A 51 -6.31 5.11 10.20
N LEU A 52 -5.67 5.53 9.11
CA LEU A 52 -4.33 5.13 8.69
C LEU A 52 -4.21 3.61 8.45
N LYS A 53 -5.29 2.99 7.97
CA LYS A 53 -5.32 1.58 7.60
C LYS A 53 -5.55 1.43 6.11
N ILE A 54 -4.89 0.42 5.55
CA ILE A 54 -5.17 -0.10 4.22
C ILE A 54 -5.99 -1.38 4.36
N THR A 55 -6.91 -1.62 3.43
CA THR A 55 -7.67 -2.86 3.31
C THR A 55 -7.77 -3.26 1.85
N THR A 56 -8.24 -4.47 1.54
CA THR A 56 -8.77 -4.73 0.21
C THR A 56 -9.92 -3.77 -0.12
N ALA A 57 -10.11 -3.47 -1.40
CA ALA A 57 -11.22 -2.65 -1.90
C ALA A 57 -12.46 -3.46 -2.30
N PHE A 58 -12.41 -4.79 -2.25
CA PHE A 58 -13.52 -5.61 -2.72
C PHE A 58 -14.79 -5.37 -1.91
N GLY A 59 -15.88 -5.05 -2.62
CA GLY A 59 -17.19 -4.74 -2.02
C GLY A 59 -17.47 -3.25 -1.87
N LEU A 60 -16.49 -2.37 -2.10
CA LEU A 60 -16.70 -0.92 -2.04
C LEU A 60 -17.47 -0.39 -3.26
N PRO A 61 -18.46 0.51 -3.06
CA PRO A 61 -19.22 1.12 -4.15
C PRO A 61 -18.34 1.91 -5.13
N GLN A 62 -18.69 1.87 -6.42
CA GLN A 62 -17.87 2.46 -7.48
C GLN A 62 -18.04 3.98 -7.65
N ASP A 63 -19.13 4.53 -7.13
CA ASP A 63 -19.60 5.90 -7.33
C ASP A 63 -19.19 6.87 -6.22
N LEU A 64 -18.36 6.43 -5.27
CA LEU A 64 -17.88 7.28 -4.18
C LEU A 64 -16.94 8.37 -4.70
N GLN A 65 -17.23 9.62 -4.34
CA GLN A 65 -16.31 10.74 -4.52
C GLN A 65 -15.25 10.70 -3.42
N LEU A 66 -13.98 10.71 -3.82
CA LEU A 66 -12.84 10.54 -2.92
C LEU A 66 -11.92 11.75 -2.99
N GLN A 67 -11.28 12.09 -1.87
CA GLN A 67 -10.24 13.14 -1.82
C GLN A 67 -9.01 12.70 -2.63
N GLY A 68 -8.67 11.41 -2.54
CA GLY A 68 -7.61 10.76 -3.29
C GLY A 68 -6.21 11.03 -2.71
N LEU A 69 -5.36 9.99 -2.70
CA LEU A 69 -3.92 10.15 -2.56
C LEU A 69 -3.32 10.80 -3.81
N SER A 70 -2.09 11.30 -3.68
CA SER A 70 -1.31 11.69 -4.85
C SER A 70 -1.10 10.48 -5.78
N PRO A 71 -0.94 10.68 -7.10
CA PRO A 71 -0.62 9.58 -8.02
C PRO A 71 0.64 8.81 -7.62
N ASP A 72 1.66 9.51 -7.12
CA ASP A 72 2.91 8.89 -6.70
C ASP A 72 2.72 8.04 -5.44
N ALA A 73 1.99 8.52 -4.43
CA ALA A 73 1.65 7.73 -3.25
C ALA A 73 0.83 6.48 -3.64
N ALA A 74 -0.19 6.65 -4.48
CA ALA A 74 -1.01 5.53 -4.94
C ALA A 74 -0.18 4.49 -5.70
N HIS A 75 0.78 4.93 -6.53
CA HIS A 75 1.67 4.05 -7.26
C HIS A 75 2.57 3.24 -6.32
N LEU A 76 3.25 3.88 -5.37
CA LEU A 76 4.14 3.17 -4.43
C LEU A 76 3.37 2.22 -3.51
N ILE A 77 2.18 2.62 -3.04
CA ILE A 77 1.31 1.74 -2.27
C ILE A 77 0.89 0.52 -3.09
N SER A 78 0.54 0.69 -4.38
CA SER A 78 0.22 -0.44 -5.25
C SER A 78 1.43 -1.37 -5.46
N GLU A 79 2.63 -0.83 -5.70
CA GLU A 79 3.85 -1.64 -5.84
C GLU A 79 4.09 -2.52 -4.61
N ALA A 80 3.89 -1.98 -3.40
CA ALA A 80 3.99 -2.78 -2.18
C ALA A 80 2.82 -3.76 -2.03
N TRP A 81 1.58 -3.29 -2.18
CA TRP A 81 0.37 -4.09 -1.94
C TRP A 81 0.24 -5.29 -2.87
N GLU A 82 0.71 -5.16 -4.12
CA GLU A 82 0.67 -6.22 -5.12
C GLU A 82 1.86 -7.19 -4.99
N SER A 83 2.82 -6.90 -4.11
CA SER A 83 3.95 -7.76 -3.81
C SER A 83 3.66 -8.67 -2.61
N ASP A 84 4.60 -9.58 -2.31
CA ASP A 84 4.48 -10.48 -1.16
C ASP A 84 4.83 -9.82 0.19
N VAL A 85 4.99 -8.48 0.25
CA VAL A 85 5.16 -7.75 1.51
C VAL A 85 3.83 -7.60 2.25
N LEU A 86 3.82 -7.86 3.57
CA LEU A 86 2.62 -7.67 4.39
C LEU A 86 2.33 -6.20 4.67
N GLU A 87 3.37 -5.45 5.00
CA GLU A 87 3.37 -4.02 5.24
C GLU A 87 4.79 -3.50 4.99
N PRO A 88 4.96 -2.37 4.28
CA PRO A 88 6.27 -1.77 4.09
C PRO A 88 6.94 -1.47 5.41
N GLU A 89 8.27 -1.59 5.49
CA GLU A 89 9.02 -1.29 6.72
C GLU A 89 8.78 0.15 7.21
N CYS A 90 8.67 1.11 6.27
CA CYS A 90 8.33 2.50 6.59
C CYS A 90 6.85 2.75 6.93
N GLY A 91 5.99 1.73 6.75
CA GLY A 91 4.56 1.76 7.02
C GLY A 91 3.72 2.43 5.92
N TRP A 92 2.47 1.96 5.78
CA TRP A 92 1.49 2.58 4.88
C TRP A 92 1.26 4.08 5.11
N PRO A 93 1.23 4.61 6.36
CA PRO A 93 0.99 6.04 6.58
C PRO A 93 2.04 6.92 5.91
N LEU A 94 3.32 6.53 5.95
CA LEU A 94 4.38 7.33 5.34
C LEU A 94 4.25 7.35 3.81
N LEU A 95 3.93 6.21 3.19
CA LEU A 95 3.68 6.16 1.75
C LEU A 95 2.47 7.03 1.36
N ALA A 96 1.42 7.03 2.17
CA ALA A 96 0.22 7.84 1.94
C ALA A 96 0.48 9.36 2.06
N GLU A 97 1.47 9.78 2.86
CA GLU A 97 1.89 11.18 2.98
C GLU A 97 2.63 11.71 1.74
N ILE A 98 3.09 10.83 0.83
CA ILE A 98 3.86 11.25 -0.34
C ILE A 98 2.98 12.07 -1.27
N ARG A 99 3.38 13.31 -1.54
CA ARG A 99 2.74 14.18 -2.52
C ARG A 99 3.39 14.10 -3.89
N GLN A 100 4.69 13.86 -3.92
CA GLN A 100 5.48 13.81 -5.14
C GLN A 100 6.79 13.05 -4.95
N ILE A 101 7.19 12.28 -5.96
CA ILE A 101 8.56 11.77 -6.13
C ILE A 101 9.36 12.79 -6.94
N LEU A 102 10.42 13.33 -6.34
CA LEU A 102 11.33 14.28 -6.99
C LEU A 102 12.39 13.57 -7.83
N ASN A 103 12.86 12.43 -7.35
CA ASN A 103 13.89 11.63 -8.01
C ASN A 103 13.72 10.15 -7.60
N ARG A 104 13.95 9.25 -8.55
CA ARG A 104 14.10 7.81 -8.39
C ARG A 104 15.39 7.40 -9.10
N ALA A 105 16.35 6.87 -8.34
CA ALA A 105 17.65 6.48 -8.85
C ALA A 105 18.03 5.08 -8.34
N GLU A 106 18.41 4.19 -9.25
CA GLU A 106 19.04 2.91 -8.87
C GLU A 106 20.39 3.20 -8.21
N ILE A 107 20.57 2.71 -6.99
CA ILE A 107 21.82 2.85 -6.22
C ILE A 107 22.61 1.54 -6.16
N TRP A 108 21.93 0.41 -6.34
CA TRP A 108 22.55 -0.89 -6.40
C TRP A 108 21.67 -1.90 -7.13
N ARG A 109 22.30 -2.85 -7.81
CA ARG A 109 21.65 -3.98 -8.46
C ARG A 109 22.49 -5.23 -8.27
N GLY A 110 21.86 -6.31 -7.84
CA GLY A 110 22.46 -7.62 -7.68
C GLY A 110 22.79 -8.27 -9.03
N GLU A 111 23.57 -9.36 -8.97
CA GLU A 111 23.89 -10.14 -10.17
C GLU A 111 22.63 -10.83 -10.72
N GLN A 112 22.47 -10.79 -12.05
CA GLN A 112 21.42 -11.54 -12.74
C GLN A 112 21.63 -13.05 -12.57
N ARG A 113 20.68 -13.74 -11.92
CA ARG A 113 20.70 -15.20 -11.76
C ARG A 113 19.48 -15.83 -12.41
N GLY A 114 19.69 -16.48 -13.55
CA GLY A 114 18.60 -17.06 -14.33
C GLY A 114 17.68 -15.98 -14.91
N GLN A 115 16.38 -16.24 -14.89
CA GLN A 115 15.35 -15.39 -15.50
C GLN A 115 14.65 -14.43 -14.53
N TYR A 116 15.02 -14.45 -13.24
CA TYR A 116 14.36 -13.65 -12.22
C TYR A 116 14.92 -12.23 -12.16
N GLN A 117 14.07 -11.26 -11.79
CA GLN A 117 14.53 -9.89 -11.54
C GLN A 117 15.52 -9.90 -10.37
N PRO A 118 16.76 -9.41 -10.58
CA PRO A 118 17.75 -9.37 -9.52
C PRO A 118 17.32 -8.34 -8.49
N GLU A 119 17.82 -8.51 -7.28
CA GLU A 119 17.58 -7.54 -6.22
C GLU A 119 18.07 -6.15 -6.65
N THR A 120 17.17 -5.18 -6.63
CA THR A 120 17.43 -3.81 -7.07
C THR A 120 17.06 -2.86 -5.94
N TRP A 121 17.99 -1.99 -5.58
CA TRP A 121 17.80 -0.94 -4.60
C TRP A 121 17.74 0.40 -5.30
N GLU A 122 16.67 1.13 -5.07
CA GLU A 122 16.46 2.47 -5.59
C GLU A 122 16.33 3.46 -4.44
N ARG A 123 16.92 4.63 -4.63
CA ARG A 123 16.73 5.77 -3.76
C ARG A 123 15.64 6.66 -4.32
N LEU A 124 14.66 6.97 -3.49
CA LEU A 124 13.56 7.87 -3.75
C LEU A 124 13.75 9.14 -2.93
N ARG A 125 13.85 10.30 -3.58
CA ARG A 125 13.71 11.59 -2.91
C ARG A 125 12.26 12.05 -3.10
N VAL A 126 11.53 12.23 -2.01
CA VAL A 126 10.09 12.50 -2.04
C VAL A 126 9.75 13.77 -1.28
N VAL A 127 8.63 14.40 -1.66
CA VAL A 127 7.97 15.46 -0.90
C VAL A 127 6.77 14.83 -0.20
N LEU A 128 6.75 14.94 1.12
CA LEU A 128 5.66 14.54 1.99
C LEU A 128 4.66 15.69 2.18
N GLU A 129 3.60 15.43 2.94
CA GLU A 129 2.73 16.49 3.44
C GLU A 129 3.50 17.57 4.21
N ALA A 130 2.96 18.80 4.19
CA ALA A 130 3.59 20.01 4.71
C ALA A 130 4.95 20.37 4.07
N ASP A 131 5.16 19.96 2.81
CA ASP A 131 6.34 20.29 1.99
C ASP A 131 7.68 19.84 2.61
N ARG A 132 7.63 18.78 3.43
CA ARG A 132 8.83 18.15 4.00
C ARG A 132 9.44 17.20 2.98
N GLU A 133 10.75 17.25 2.82
CA GLU A 133 11.45 16.25 2.01
C GLU A 133 11.88 15.05 2.86
N ALA A 134 11.84 13.86 2.25
CA ALA A 134 12.36 12.63 2.83
C ALA A 134 13.09 11.80 1.78
N ILE A 135 13.93 10.89 2.27
CA ILE A 135 14.57 9.85 1.47
C ILE A 135 13.92 8.53 1.87
N LEU A 136 13.47 7.77 0.88
CA LEU A 136 13.05 6.39 1.03
C LEU A 136 13.92 5.52 0.14
N TYR A 137 14.10 4.28 0.54
CA TYR A 137 14.72 3.25 -0.28
C TYR A 137 13.65 2.25 -0.66
N ARG A 138 13.58 1.96 -1.95
CA ARG A 138 12.76 0.88 -2.50
C ARG A 138 13.68 -0.29 -2.78
N VAL A 139 13.29 -1.47 -2.34
CA VAL A 139 13.95 -2.73 -2.71
C VAL A 139 12.95 -3.62 -3.41
N ASP A 140 13.35 -4.19 -4.55
CA ASP A 140 12.58 -5.24 -5.20
C ASP A 140 13.43 -6.42 -5.63
N HIS A 141 12.81 -7.60 -5.76
CA HIS A 141 13.37 -8.73 -6.48
C HIS A 141 12.27 -9.71 -6.88
N GLY A 142 12.49 -10.45 -7.96
CA GLY A 142 11.60 -11.51 -8.42
C GLY A 142 12.08 -12.90 -8.02
N TYR A 143 11.15 -13.84 -7.92
CA TYR A 143 11.41 -15.27 -7.76
C TYR A 143 10.35 -16.08 -8.50
N GLU A 144 10.38 -17.42 -8.36
CA GLU A 144 9.59 -18.35 -9.17
C GLU A 144 8.08 -18.08 -9.13
N ASP A 145 7.54 -17.84 -7.94
CA ASP A 145 6.10 -17.74 -7.71
C ASP A 145 5.62 -16.33 -7.31
N GLY A 146 6.47 -15.31 -7.45
CA GLY A 146 6.12 -13.97 -6.97
C GLY A 146 7.25 -12.96 -7.07
N TYR A 147 7.02 -11.84 -6.40
CA TYR A 147 8.01 -10.78 -6.26
C TYR A 147 7.85 -10.08 -4.93
N TYR A 148 8.97 -9.59 -4.41
CA TYR A 148 9.03 -8.80 -3.21
C TYR A 148 9.26 -7.34 -3.59
N CYS A 149 8.53 -6.41 -2.98
CA CYS A 149 8.74 -4.97 -3.10
C CYS A 149 8.48 -4.31 -1.75
N ASP A 150 9.49 -3.65 -1.20
CA ASP A 150 9.41 -3.00 0.12
C ASP A 150 9.98 -1.59 0.07
N PHE A 151 9.57 -0.77 1.03
CA PHE A 151 9.96 0.62 1.20
C PHE A 151 10.42 0.85 2.63
N THR A 152 11.63 1.39 2.77
CA THR A 152 12.25 1.64 4.07
C THR A 152 12.89 3.03 4.12
N CYS A 153 13.06 3.57 5.33
CA CYS A 153 13.84 4.78 5.56
C CYS A 153 15.33 4.48 5.73
N ASP A 154 15.68 3.22 5.96
CA ASP A 154 17.02 2.80 6.34
C ASP A 154 17.70 2.05 5.21
N LEU A 155 18.89 2.51 4.81
CA LEU A 155 19.71 1.78 3.86
C LEU A 155 20.40 0.60 4.58
N PRO A 156 20.35 -0.64 4.05
CA PRO A 156 21.00 -1.78 4.66
C PRO A 156 22.49 -1.55 4.85
N SER A 157 23.01 -2.14 5.93
CA SER A 157 24.45 -2.16 6.21
C SER A 157 25.21 -2.79 5.04
N GLY A 158 26.03 -1.99 4.34
CA GLY A 158 26.87 -2.44 3.23
C GLY A 158 26.55 -1.81 1.88
N LEU A 159 25.41 -1.12 1.75
CA LEU A 159 25.14 -0.24 0.62
C LEU A 159 25.55 1.20 0.97
N ILE A 160 26.04 1.93 -0.03
CA ILE A 160 26.44 3.34 0.11
C ILE A 160 25.52 4.16 -0.78
N ASP A 161 24.81 5.11 -0.18
CA ASP A 161 24.08 6.14 -0.90
C ASP A 161 25.09 7.09 -1.57
N LEU A 162 25.13 7.10 -2.89
CA LEU A 162 26.06 7.94 -3.67
C LEU A 162 25.50 9.35 -3.97
N GLY A 163 24.28 9.68 -3.51
CA GLY A 163 23.69 11.03 -3.57
C GLY A 163 22.71 11.26 -4.73
#